data_AF-A0A0P7AY91-F1
#
_entry.id   AF-A0A0P7AY91-F1
#
_cell.length_a   1.000
_cell.length_b   1.000
_cell.length_c   1.000
_cell.angle_alpha   90.00
_cell.angle_beta   90.00
_cell.angle_gamma   90.00
#
_symmetry.space_group_name_H-M   'P 1'
#
loop_
_entity.id
_entity.type
_entity.pdbx_description
1 polymer ?
#
loop_
_entity_poly.entity_id
_entity_poly.type
_entity_poly.pdbx_seq_one_letter_code
_entity_poly.pdbx_strand_id
1 'polypeptide(L)'
;MDLSFNGLDFPIFEWNDTLYDRYYALVANVAKKEQTLQPTDLFSEVSGERTHYLVKERKLFDYFLKIESEDQSVLPTLVAALNSIDKVATAQQMEANSLKSKKNLIF
;
A
#
# COMPACT_ATOMS: atom_id res chain seq x y z
N MET A 1 -4.55 -11.24 5.28
CA MET A 1 -5.86 -10.59 5.14
C MET A 1 -5.70 -9.56 4.05
N ASP A 2 -6.71 -9.31 3.23
CA ASP A 2 -6.63 -8.30 2.18
C ASP A 2 -7.55 -7.13 2.52
N LEU A 3 -7.11 -5.91 2.19
CA LEU A 3 -7.90 -4.69 2.29
C LEU A 3 -8.72 -4.53 1.01
N SER A 4 -10.03 -4.74 1.10
CA SER A 4 -10.94 -4.55 -0.03
C SER A 4 -11.32 -3.08 -0.19
N PHE A 5 -10.96 -2.47 -1.33
CA PHE A 5 -11.30 -1.09 -1.67
C PHE A 5 -11.83 -0.99 -3.10
N ASN A 6 -13.08 -0.52 -3.27
CA ASN A 6 -13.77 -0.41 -4.57
C ASN A 6 -13.78 -1.73 -5.38
N GLY A 7 -13.95 -2.88 -4.72
CA GLY A 7 -13.99 -4.20 -5.37
C GLY A 7 -12.64 -4.67 -5.92
N LEU A 8 -11.56 -4.21 -5.29
CA LEU A 8 -10.17 -4.61 -5.49
C LEU A 8 -9.58 -4.99 -4.13
N ASP A 9 -8.75 -6.01 -4.11
CA ASP A 9 -8.11 -6.50 -2.90
C ASP A 9 -6.63 -6.10 -2.90
N PHE A 10 -6.21 -5.44 -1.83
CA PHE A 10 -4.83 -5.01 -1.61
C PHE A 10 -4.23 -5.80 -0.46
N PRO A 11 -3.09 -6.49 -0.65
CA PRO A 11 -2.41 -7.18 0.45
C PRO A 11 -2.13 -6.23 1.62
N ILE A 12 -2.53 -6.64 2.83
CA ILE A 12 -2.25 -5.92 4.06
C ILE A 12 -1.66 -6.88 5.11
N PHE A 13 -0.62 -6.42 5.79
CA PHE A 13 0.08 -7.14 6.85
C PHE A 13 0.05 -6.30 8.11
N GLU A 14 -0.51 -6.86 9.17
CA GLU A 14 -0.76 -6.16 10.42
C GLU A 14 0.05 -6.76 11.55
N TRP A 15 0.53 -5.91 12.45
CA TRP A 15 1.22 -6.33 13.65
C TRP A 15 0.87 -5.42 14.83
N ASN A 16 0.49 -6.06 15.93
CA ASN A 16 0.22 -5.41 17.21
C ASN A 16 1.42 -5.62 18.12
N ASP A 17 2.13 -4.54 18.41
CA ASP A 17 3.18 -4.49 19.41
C ASP A 17 2.56 -4.14 20.77
N THR A 18 2.18 -5.19 21.51
CA THR A 18 1.54 -5.03 22.82
C THR A 18 2.49 -4.52 23.90
N LEU A 19 3.81 -4.59 23.68
CA LEU A 19 4.80 -4.11 24.64
C LEU A 19 4.89 -2.58 24.65
N TYR A 20 4.80 -1.98 23.47
CA TYR A 20 4.92 -0.53 23.29
C TYR A 20 3.61 0.16 22.90
N ASP A 21 2.50 -0.58 22.92
CA ASP A 21 1.17 -0.12 22.50
C ASP A 21 1.20 0.54 21.12
N ARG A 22 1.71 -0.22 20.13
CA ARG A 22 1.81 0.24 18.75
C ARG A 22 1.11 -0.71 17.81
N TYR A 23 0.40 -0.13 16.85
CA TYR A 23 -0.16 -0.88 15.74
C TYR A 23 0.55 -0.51 14.45
N TYR A 24 0.94 -1.53 13.69
CA TYR A 24 1.60 -1.41 12.41
C TYR A 24 0.73 -2.07 11.33
N ALA A 25 0.61 -1.39 10.19
CA ALA A 25 -0.02 -1.96 9.01
C ALA A 25 0.74 -1.61 7.75
N LEU A 26 1.28 -2.63 7.10
CA LEU A 26 1.93 -2.51 5.79
C LEU A 26 0.91 -2.88 4.72
N VAL A 27 0.53 -1.93 3.88
CA VAL A 27 -0.43 -2.12 2.80
C VAL A 27 0.26 -1.95 1.44
N ALA A 28 -0.01 -2.87 0.52
CA ALA A 28 0.43 -2.75 -0.87
C ALA A 28 -0.34 -1.61 -1.55
N ASN A 29 0.36 -0.79 -2.33
CA ASN A 29 -0.26 0.27 -3.11
C ASN A 29 -0.91 -0.26 -4.39
N VAL A 30 -0.60 -1.49 -4.81
CA VAL A 30 -0.99 -2.02 -6.11
C VAL A 30 -1.94 -3.21 -5.96
N ALA A 31 -3.04 -3.18 -6.71
CA ALA A 31 -3.89 -4.31 -6.97
C ALA A 31 -3.99 -4.53 -8.48
N LYS A 32 -3.95 -5.79 -8.92
CA LYS A 32 -4.09 -6.18 -10.32
C LYS A 32 -5.44 -6.85 -10.49
N LYS A 33 -6.16 -6.45 -11.53
CA LYS A 33 -7.46 -7.05 -11.88
C LYS A 33 -7.46 -7.42 -13.35
N GLU A 34 -7.89 -8.63 -13.64
CA GLU A 34 -8.14 -9.06 -15.00
C GLU A 34 -9.32 -8.27 -15.58
N GLN A 35 -9.14 -7.80 -16.80
CA GLN A 35 -10.16 -7.12 -17.57
C GLN A 35 -10.30 -7.82 -18.92
N THR A 36 -11.52 -8.25 -19.22
CA THR A 36 -11.89 -8.67 -20.57
C THR A 36 -11.88 -7.43 -21.45
N LEU A 37 -10.93 -7.34 -22.39
CA LEU A 37 -10.96 -6.31 -23.41
C LEU A 37 -12.01 -6.70 -24.44
N GLN A 38 -12.75 -5.72 -24.96
CA GLN A 38 -13.67 -6.00 -26.07
C GLN A 38 -12.84 -6.51 -27.25
N PRO A 39 -13.16 -7.69 -27.79
CA PRO A 39 -12.48 -8.21 -28.97
C PRO A 39 -12.63 -7.20 -30.12
N THR A 40 -11.52 -6.78 -30.72
CA THR A 40 -11.57 -6.05 -32.00
C THR A 40 -11.92 -6.97 -33.17
N ASP A 41 -11.86 -8.29 -32.97
CA ASP A 41 -12.25 -9.32 -33.95
C ASP A 41 -12.92 -10.53 -33.27
N LEU A 42 -13.70 -11.32 -34.01
CA LEU A 42 -14.57 -12.41 -33.53
C LEU A 42 -13.83 -13.54 -32.78
N PHE A 43 -12.49 -13.57 -32.87
CA PHE A 43 -11.63 -14.59 -32.25
C PHE A 43 -10.57 -14.01 -31.29
N SER A 44 -10.60 -12.71 -30.98
CA SER A 44 -9.59 -12.10 -30.10
C SER A 44 -10.08 -11.96 -28.66
N GLU A 45 -10.06 -13.04 -27.88
CA GLU A 45 -10.08 -12.89 -26.42
C GLU A 45 -8.73 -12.33 -25.97
N VAL A 46 -8.65 -11.01 -25.83
CA VAL A 46 -7.49 -10.35 -25.23
C VAL A 46 -7.83 -10.08 -23.77
N SER A 47 -7.35 -10.94 -22.87
CA SER A 47 -7.35 -10.62 -21.45
C SER A 47 -6.24 -9.60 -21.18
N GLY A 48 -6.62 -8.44 -20.65
CA GLY A 48 -5.70 -7.42 -20.19
C GLY A 48 -5.61 -7.42 -18.66
N GLU A 49 -4.46 -7.10 -18.11
CA GLU A 49 -4.33 -6.83 -16.67
C GLU A 49 -4.35 -5.33 -16.45
N ARG A 50 -5.28 -4.84 -15.62
CA ARG A 50 -5.32 -3.43 -15.23
C ARG A 50 -4.73 -3.26 -13.84
N THR A 51 -3.71 -2.42 -13.74
CA THR A 51 -3.10 -2.02 -12.46
C THR A 51 -3.92 -0.89 -11.82
N HIS A 52 -4.34 -1.11 -10.58
CA HIS A 52 -5.04 -0.15 -9.76
C HIS A 52 -4.17 0.25 -8.55
N TYR A 53 -4.28 1.52 -8.14
CA TYR A 53 -3.50 2.07 -7.04
C TYR A 53 -4.39 2.53 -5.89
N LEU A 54 -4.02 2.18 -4.66
CA LEU A 54 -4.69 2.62 -3.44
C LEU A 54 -4.47 4.12 -3.21
N VAL A 55 -3.24 4.60 -3.42
CA VAL A 55 -2.81 5.99 -3.31
C VAL A 55 -2.26 6.46 -4.67
N LYS A 56 -3.14 6.98 -5.52
CA LYS A 56 -2.85 7.31 -6.93
C LYS A 56 -1.86 8.45 -7.10
N GLU A 57 -1.71 9.33 -6.11
CA GLU A 57 -0.74 10.44 -6.10
C GLU A 57 0.69 9.99 -5.76
N ARG A 58 0.88 8.73 -5.36
CA ARG A 58 2.15 8.17 -4.88
C ARG A 58 2.45 6.81 -5.53
N LYS A 59 2.27 6.72 -6.85
CA LYS A 59 2.50 5.48 -7.62
C LYS A 59 3.95 4.97 -7.61
N LEU A 60 4.91 5.82 -7.25
CA LEU A 60 6.31 5.44 -7.14
C LEU A 60 6.60 4.54 -5.93
N PHE A 61 5.67 4.45 -4.97
CA PHE A 61 5.81 3.60 -3.80
C PHE A 61 4.94 2.36 -3.94
N ASP A 62 5.57 1.20 -3.76
CA ASP A 62 4.90 -0.10 -3.82
C ASP A 62 4.10 -0.41 -2.56
N TYR A 63 4.51 0.15 -1.42
CA TYR A 63 3.90 -0.09 -0.10
C TYR A 63 3.79 1.18 0.74
N PHE A 64 2.82 1.20 1.65
CA PHE A 64 2.70 2.18 2.73
C PHE A 64 2.70 1.49 4.08
N LEU A 65 3.47 2.02 5.03
CA LEU A 65 3.46 1.58 6.42
C LEU A 65 2.72 2.63 7.27
N LYS A 66 1.55 2.26 7.77
CA LYS A 66 0.80 3.02 8.78
C LYS A 66 1.27 2.59 10.17
N ILE A 67 1.45 3.56 11.05
CA ILE A 67 1.86 3.34 12.43
C ILE A 67 0.92 4.16 13.32
N GLU A 68 0.24 3.48 14.22
CA GLU A 68 -0.53 4.12 15.28
C GLU A 68 0.25 3.93 16.59
N SER A 69 0.70 5.03 17.16
CA SER A 69 1.41 5.08 18.44
C SER A 69 1.29 6.49 19.01
N GLU A 70 1.24 6.59 20.33
CA GLU A 70 1.36 7.87 21.02
C GLU A 70 2.77 8.47 20.87
N ASP A 71 3.79 7.62 20.66
CA ASP A 71 5.18 8.02 20.53
C ASP A 71 5.71 7.80 19.09
N GLN A 72 5.93 8.91 18.40
CA GLN A 72 6.47 8.93 17.03
C GLN A 72 8.00 9.07 16.98
N SER A 73 8.69 9.10 18.13
CA SER A 73 10.15 9.24 18.18
C SER A 73 10.89 8.08 17.49
N VAL A 74 10.21 6.96 17.28
CA VAL A 74 10.76 5.77 16.61
C VAL A 74 10.83 5.88 15.09
N LEU A 75 10.14 6.85 14.47
CA LEU A 75 10.06 6.98 13.01
C LEU A 75 11.43 7.11 12.33
N PRO A 76 12.39 7.94 12.81
CA PRO A 76 13.69 8.07 12.16
C PRO A 76 14.48 6.75 12.18
N THR A 77 14.48 6.06 13.32
CA THR A 77 15.17 4.76 13.49
C THR A 77 14.53 3.70 12.60
N LEU A 78 13.20 3.69 12.51
CA LEU A 78 12.48 2.76 11.64
C LEU A 78 12.76 3.01 10.16
N VAL A 79 12.78 4.27 9.72
CA VAL A 79 13.14 4.63 8.33
C VAL A 79 14.57 4.19 8.01
N ALA A 80 15.52 4.39 8.93
CA ALA A 80 16.89 3.91 8.76
C ALA A 80 16.95 2.37 8.67
N ALA A 81 16.20 1.67 9.54
CA ALA A 81 16.11 0.21 9.51
C ALA A 81 15.51 -0.31 8.20
N LEU A 82 14.42 0.30 7.69
CA LEU A 82 13.81 -0.09 6.42
C LEU A 82 14.77 0.12 5.24
N ASN A 83 15.50 1.24 5.19
CA ASN A 83 16.50 1.50 4.16
C ASN A 83 17.74 0.59 4.25
N SER A 84 17.91 -0.15 5.36
CA SER A 84 19.01 -1.11 5.52
C SER A 84 18.67 -2.50 4.96
N ILE A 85 17.41 -2.74 4.58
CA ILE A 85 16.96 -4.00 3.98
C ILE A 85 17.35 -3.98 2.50
N ASP A 86 18.21 -4.90 2.06
CA ASP A 86 18.72 -4.95 0.66
C ASP A 86 17.64 -4.93 -0.42
N LYS A 87 16.44 -5.46 -0.12
CA LYS A 87 15.31 -5.52 -1.07
C LYS A 87 14.43 -4.25 -1.05
N VAL A 88 14.70 -3.30 -0.16
CA VAL A 88 13.98 -2.02 -0.06
C VAL A 88 14.81 -0.96 -0.75
N ALA A 89 14.32 -0.46 -1.89
CA ALA A 89 15.02 0.60 -2.63
C ALA A 89 15.04 1.93 -1.86
N THR A 90 13.94 2.29 -1.20
CA THR A 90 13.84 3.50 -0.36
C THR A 90 12.66 3.42 0.59
N ALA A 91 12.81 4.02 1.78
CA ALA A 91 11.75 4.32 2.72
C ALA A 91 11.86 5.79 3.16
N GLN A 92 10.72 6.47 3.28
CA GLN A 92 10.65 7.85 3.75
C GLN A 92 9.39 8.10 4.58
N GLN A 93 9.51 8.96 5.58
CA GLN A 93 8.35 9.45 6.32
C GLN A 93 7.51 10.37 5.42
N MET A 94 6.19 10.32 5.58
CA MET A 94 5.27 11.24 4.92
C MET A 94 4.15 11.69 5.85
N GLU A 95 3.76 12.95 5.69
CA GLU A 95 2.62 13.50 6.41
C GLU A 95 1.31 12.98 5.81
N ALA A 96 0.50 12.28 6.61
CA ALA A 96 -0.79 11.74 6.15
C ALA A 96 -1.73 12.83 5.61
N ASN A 97 -1.63 14.05 6.16
CA ASN A 97 -2.38 15.21 5.70
C ASN A 97 -2.00 15.69 4.29
N SER A 98 -0.84 15.28 3.76
CA SER A 98 -0.43 15.57 2.39
C SER A 98 -1.13 14.69 1.34
N LEU A 99 -1.81 13.62 1.75
CA LEU A 99 -2.48 12.68 0.86
C LEU A 99 -3.94 13.09 0.61
N LYS A 100 -4.31 13.19 -0.66
CA LYS A 100 -5.70 13.38 -1.10
C LYS A 100 -6.50 12.09 -0.86
N SER A 101 -5.85 10.94 -1.06
CA SER A 101 -6.39 9.60 -0.82
C SER A 101 -6.31 9.14 0.64
N LYS A 102 -6.09 10.02 1.62
CA LYS A 102 -5.96 9.63 3.04
C LYS A 102 -7.13 8.80 3.57
N LYS A 103 -8.34 9.00 3.04
CA LYS A 103 -9.53 8.21 3.40
C LYS A 103 -9.41 6.72 3.04
N ASN A 104 -8.60 6.39 2.04
CA ASN A 104 -8.34 5.00 1.63
C ASN A 104 -7.41 4.28 2.61
N LEU A 105 -6.80 5.02 3.53
CA LEU A 105 -5.88 4.51 4.56
C LEU A 105 -6.53 4.53 5.95
N ILE A 106 -7.86 4.68 6.01
CA ILE A 106 -8.65 4.52 7.23
C ILE A 106 -9.13 3.07 7.24
N PHE A 107 -8.47 2.27 8.07
CA PHE A 107 -8.77 0.89 8.37
C PHE A 107 -8.35 0.65 9.81
#